data_AF-A0A950ZIL7-F1
#
_entry.id   AF-A0A950ZIL7-F1
#
_cell.length_a   1.000
_cell.length_b   1.000
_cell.length_c   1.000
_cell.angle_alpha   90.00
_cell.angle_beta   90.00
_cell.angle_gamma   90.00
#
_symmetry.space_group_name_H-M   'P 1'
#
loop_
_entity.id
_entity.type
_entity.pdbx_description
1 polymer ?
#
loop_
_entity_poly.entity_id
_entity_poly.type
_entity_poly.pdbx_seq_one_letter_code
_entity_poly.pdbx_strand_id
1 'polypeptide(L)'
;MSALEIDALPENPADRRREPRLRLTSAVPARIGRGEGSLVDLSLHGMRVRHSTPAGRGTRVRVSFEWRGERFAATAEVLASRVAALTADGGTLFESRLRFVDLTADAHEVLDRVLGTIRNRDLRRWVANLRGWTDEETTPHANAPLRDARAAAPSATPSLSAFLRCRFRDGRWEKQWTRDATQPLNGFVLPASVDTGEIARLCSTYEQMDADGRHLLRLMAAAVVKEGVAGV
;
A
#
# COMPACT_ATOMS: atom_id res chain seq x y z
N MET A 1 46.89 1.55 16.96
CA MET A 1 45.50 1.19 17.32
C MET A 1 44.62 2.33 16.84
N SER A 2 44.10 2.25 15.62
CA SER A 2 43.27 3.29 15.00
C SER A 2 41.81 2.87 15.05
N ALA A 3 40.97 3.77 15.55
CA ALA A 3 39.53 3.65 15.57
C ALA A 3 38.97 3.68 14.15
N LEU A 4 38.06 2.76 13.86
CA LEU A 4 37.26 2.73 12.63
C LEU A 4 36.25 3.88 12.69
N GLU A 5 36.46 4.90 11.85
CA GLU A 5 35.41 5.84 11.45
C GLU A 5 34.32 5.05 10.72
N ILE A 6 33.13 4.99 11.33
CA ILE A 6 31.91 4.55 10.67
C ILE A 6 31.45 5.73 9.83
N ASP A 7 31.82 5.70 8.55
CA ASP A 7 31.41 6.67 7.55
C ASP A 7 29.87 6.59 7.42
N ALA A 8 29.20 7.65 7.85
CA ALA A 8 27.76 7.77 7.78
C ALA A 8 27.37 7.90 6.30
N LEU A 9 26.67 6.88 5.78
CA LEU A 9 26.16 6.86 4.42
C LEU A 9 25.40 8.15 4.10
N PRO A 10 25.60 8.77 2.92
CA PRO A 10 24.94 10.01 2.57
C PRO A 10 23.42 9.81 2.47
N GLU A 11 22.68 10.56 3.28
CA GLU A 11 21.22 10.62 3.21
C GLU A 11 20.77 11.02 1.80
N ASN A 12 19.97 10.16 1.17
CA ASN A 12 19.39 10.44 -0.13
C ASN A 12 18.36 11.58 0.01
N PRO A 13 18.55 12.75 -0.63
CA PRO A 13 17.64 13.90 -0.48
C PRO A 13 16.23 13.66 -1.02
N ALA A 14 16.01 12.56 -1.76
CA ALA A 14 14.69 12.10 -2.20
C ALA A 14 13.93 11.28 -1.15
N ASP A 15 14.60 10.79 -0.10
CA ASP A 15 13.98 9.98 0.95
C ASP A 15 13.67 10.83 2.19
N ARG A 16 12.77 11.80 2.03
CA ARG A 16 12.30 12.64 3.16
C ARG A 16 11.31 11.91 4.08
N ARG A 17 11.09 10.60 3.90
CA ARG A 17 10.05 9.85 4.62
C ARG A 17 10.70 8.96 5.67
N ARG A 18 10.64 9.42 6.92
CA ARG A 18 11.18 8.69 8.07
C ARG A 18 10.38 7.44 8.46
N GLU A 19 9.18 7.22 7.91
CA GLU A 19 8.31 6.11 8.33
C GLU A 19 7.53 5.42 7.20
N PRO A 20 7.35 4.07 7.30
CA PRO A 20 6.57 3.28 6.36
C PRO A 20 5.06 3.50 6.52
N ARG A 21 4.33 3.57 5.40
CA ARG A 21 2.86 3.64 5.35
C ARG A 21 2.31 2.32 4.84
N LEU A 22 1.26 1.82 5.49
CA LEU A 22 0.57 0.61 5.07
C LEU A 22 -0.58 0.99 4.14
N ARG A 23 -0.57 0.46 2.92
CA ARG A 23 -1.73 0.55 2.03
C ARG A 23 -2.75 -0.51 2.41
N LEU A 24 -4.01 -0.12 2.37
CA LEU A 24 -5.09 -1.06 2.63
C LEU A 24 -5.49 -1.73 1.32
N THR A 25 -5.50 -3.06 1.32
CA THR A 25 -5.96 -3.87 0.18
C THR A 25 -7.47 -3.82 0.00
N SER A 26 -8.21 -3.46 1.05
CA SER A 26 -9.67 -3.30 1.06
C SER A 26 -10.02 -1.87 1.43
N ALA A 27 -10.99 -1.27 0.75
CA ALA A 27 -11.49 0.05 1.09
C ALA A 27 -12.10 0.03 2.50
N VAL A 28 -11.47 0.71 3.46
CA VAL A 28 -12.02 0.87 4.80
C VAL A 28 -12.85 2.16 4.82
N PRO A 29 -14.16 2.11 5.10
CA PRO A 29 -14.97 3.32 5.23
C PRO A 29 -14.38 4.24 6.29
N ALA A 30 -14.25 5.52 5.94
CA ALA A 30 -13.70 6.55 6.80
C ALA A 30 -14.54 7.81 6.72
N ARG A 31 -14.48 8.64 7.76
CA ARG A 31 -15.09 9.96 7.82
C ARG A 31 -14.03 11.03 7.95
N ILE A 32 -14.22 12.13 7.22
CA ILE A 32 -13.37 13.32 7.25
C ILE A 32 -14.25 14.55 7.43
N GLY A 33 -14.19 15.16 8.61
CA GLY A 33 -15.13 16.21 9.02
C GLY A 33 -16.57 15.69 9.00
N ARG A 34 -17.38 16.24 8.11
CA ARG A 34 -18.77 15.80 7.85
C ARG A 34 -18.91 14.91 6.60
N GLY A 35 -17.83 14.75 5.85
CA GLY A 35 -17.82 13.98 4.61
C GLY A 35 -17.52 12.50 4.85
N GLU A 36 -18.07 11.66 3.98
CA GLU A 36 -17.76 10.24 3.91
C GLU A 36 -16.63 9.99 2.90
N GLY A 37 -15.89 8.91 3.12
CA GLY A 37 -14.77 8.53 2.28
C GLY A 37 -14.27 7.12 2.57
N SER A 38 -13.12 6.79 1.98
CA SER A 38 -12.42 5.53 2.20
C SER A 38 -10.95 5.77 2.49
N LEU A 39 -10.41 4.99 3.42
CA LEU A 39 -9.01 4.99 3.80
C LEU A 39 -8.18 4.33 2.69
N VAL A 40 -7.12 5.01 2.25
CA VAL A 40 -6.22 4.60 1.17
C VAL A 40 -4.88 4.09 1.74
N ASP A 41 -4.29 4.88 2.64
CA ASP A 41 -3.09 4.49 3.40
C ASP A 41 -3.21 4.93 4.85
N LEU A 42 -2.56 4.18 5.75
CA LEU A 42 -2.53 4.44 7.18
C LEU A 42 -1.10 4.29 7.72
N SER A 43 -0.75 5.13 8.68
CA SER A 43 0.53 5.13 9.40
C SER A 43 0.33 5.67 10.82
N LEU A 44 1.38 5.61 11.64
CA LEU A 44 1.35 6.14 13.00
C LEU A 44 1.04 7.63 13.06
N HIS A 45 1.55 8.40 12.10
CA HIS A 45 1.48 9.87 12.12
C HIS A 45 0.39 10.45 11.20
N GLY A 46 -0.32 9.61 10.47
CA GLY A 46 -1.31 10.12 9.54
C GLY A 46 -1.94 9.07 8.65
N MET A 47 -2.80 9.56 7.78
CA MET A 47 -3.55 8.74 6.85
C MET A 47 -3.73 9.42 5.50
N ARG A 48 -4.17 8.66 4.53
CA ARG A 48 -4.68 9.17 3.27
C ARG A 48 -6.11 8.70 3.06
N VAL A 49 -7.00 9.63 2.74
CA VAL A 49 -8.43 9.36 2.57
C VAL A 49 -8.87 9.82 1.20
N ARG A 50 -9.74 9.05 0.57
CA ARG A 50 -10.44 9.39 -0.67
C ARG A 50 -11.88 9.76 -0.35
N HIS A 51 -12.35 10.93 -0.75
CA HIS A 51 -13.64 11.50 -0.34
C HIS A 51 -14.19 12.48 -1.38
N SER A 52 -15.49 12.78 -1.34
CA SER A 52 -16.16 13.64 -2.34
C SER A 52 -16.15 15.13 -2.01
N THR A 53 -15.88 15.50 -0.76
CA THR A 53 -15.89 16.92 -0.34
C THR A 53 -14.49 17.53 -0.39
N PRO A 54 -14.24 18.68 -1.03
CA PRO A 54 -12.92 19.31 -1.01
C PRO A 54 -12.47 19.64 0.42
N ALA A 55 -11.21 19.35 0.72
CA ALA A 55 -10.57 19.66 2.01
C ALA A 55 -9.45 20.70 1.80
N GLY A 56 -9.51 21.82 2.53
CA GLY A 56 -8.52 22.88 2.48
C GLY A 56 -7.21 22.46 3.15
N ARG A 57 -6.06 22.81 2.54
CA ARG A 57 -4.74 22.59 3.15
C ARG A 57 -4.59 23.43 4.43
N GLY A 58 -3.99 22.85 5.47
CA GLY A 58 -3.82 23.47 6.79
C GLY A 58 -5.07 23.38 7.67
N THR A 59 -6.22 22.98 7.12
CA THR A 59 -7.45 22.83 7.91
C THR A 59 -7.33 21.65 8.87
N ARG A 60 -7.76 21.87 10.13
CA ARG A 60 -7.94 20.80 11.11
C ARG A 60 -9.33 20.19 10.96
N VAL A 61 -9.38 18.87 10.83
CA VAL A 61 -10.61 18.10 10.62
C VAL A 61 -10.63 16.90 11.57
N ARG A 62 -11.82 16.52 12.03
CA ARG A 62 -12.00 15.26 12.75
C ARG A 62 -11.99 14.11 11.75
N VAL A 63 -11.27 13.05 12.05
CA VAL A 63 -11.21 11.84 11.25
C VAL A 63 -11.63 10.64 12.08
N SER A 64 -12.32 9.69 11.46
CA SER A 64 -12.65 8.43 12.12
C SER A 64 -12.85 7.29 11.13
N PHE A 65 -12.56 6.08 11.55
CA PHE A 65 -12.91 4.85 10.83
C PHE A 65 -13.22 3.76 11.84
N GLU A 66 -13.87 2.69 11.39
CA GLU A 66 -14.12 1.50 12.18
C GLU A 66 -13.30 0.34 11.65
N TRP A 67 -12.74 -0.45 12.55
CA TRP A 67 -11.94 -1.62 12.24
C TRP A 67 -12.26 -2.73 13.23
N ARG A 68 -12.89 -3.81 12.74
CA ARG A 68 -13.26 -4.99 13.55
C ARG A 68 -14.07 -4.64 14.81
N GLY A 69 -14.98 -3.67 14.71
CA GLY A 69 -15.82 -3.22 15.82
C GLY A 69 -15.16 -2.20 16.75
N GLU A 70 -13.86 -1.94 16.59
CA GLU A 70 -13.18 -0.84 17.28
C GLU A 70 -13.25 0.43 16.44
N ARG A 71 -13.44 1.57 17.10
CA ARG A 71 -13.54 2.87 16.44
C ARG A 71 -12.29 3.70 16.70
N PHE A 72 -11.59 4.06 15.62
CA PHE A 72 -10.55 5.08 15.68
C PHE A 72 -11.17 6.46 15.48
N ALA A 73 -10.75 7.44 16.28
CA ALA A 73 -11.09 8.85 16.07
C ALA A 73 -9.94 9.77 16.50
N ALA A 74 -9.61 10.77 15.69
CA ALA A 74 -8.55 11.73 15.98
C ALA A 74 -8.83 13.10 15.34
N THR A 75 -8.07 14.12 15.75
CA THR A 75 -7.99 15.38 15.00
C THR A 75 -6.78 15.35 14.09
N ALA A 76 -6.97 15.69 12.82
CA ALA A 76 -5.93 15.69 11.81
C ALA A 76 -5.85 17.01 11.05
N GLU A 77 -4.67 17.38 10.61
CA GLU A 77 -4.41 18.51 9.72
C GLU A 77 -4.28 18.01 8.28
N VAL A 78 -4.97 18.69 7.35
CA VAL A 78 -4.88 18.40 5.92
C VAL A 78 -3.56 18.95 5.36
N LEU A 79 -2.62 18.08 5.04
CA LEU A 79 -1.33 18.49 4.47
C LEU A 79 -1.40 18.80 2.98
N ALA A 80 -2.24 18.06 2.26
CA ALA A 80 -2.49 18.22 0.84
C ALA A 80 -3.84 17.59 0.48
N SER A 81 -4.52 18.17 -0.52
CA SER A 81 -5.72 17.62 -1.13
C SER A 81 -5.59 17.77 -2.64
N ARG A 82 -5.89 16.71 -3.39
CA ARG A 82 -5.82 16.70 -4.85
C ARG A 82 -7.04 16.02 -5.44
N VAL A 83 -7.42 16.41 -6.64
CA VAL A 83 -8.41 15.67 -7.44
C VAL A 83 -7.81 14.32 -7.81
N ALA A 84 -8.51 13.24 -7.46
CA ALA A 84 -8.15 11.86 -7.76
C ALA A 84 -8.89 11.34 -8.99
N ALA A 85 -10.17 11.69 -9.14
CA ALA A 85 -11.00 11.29 -10.28
C ALA A 85 -12.21 12.23 -10.43
N LEU A 86 -12.82 12.19 -11.62
CA LEU A 86 -14.17 12.69 -11.85
C LEU A 86 -15.12 11.49 -11.81
N THR A 87 -16.26 11.61 -11.15
CA THR A 87 -17.29 10.57 -11.12
C THR A 87 -18.16 10.67 -12.37
N ALA A 88 -18.84 9.57 -12.74
CA ALA A 88 -19.75 9.54 -13.89
C ALA A 88 -20.85 10.60 -13.78
N ASP A 89 -21.24 10.95 -12.56
CA ASP A 89 -22.29 11.93 -12.25
C ASP A 89 -21.77 13.39 -12.28
N GLY A 90 -20.55 13.63 -12.77
CA GLY A 90 -19.91 14.95 -12.78
C GLY A 90 -19.37 15.41 -11.43
N GLY A 91 -19.40 14.56 -10.42
CA GLY A 91 -18.78 14.80 -9.12
C GLY A 91 -17.25 14.73 -9.18
N THR A 92 -16.59 15.31 -8.19
CA THR A 92 -15.12 15.24 -8.07
C THR A 92 -14.74 14.43 -6.84
N LEU A 93 -13.86 13.46 -7.02
CA LEU A 93 -13.30 12.66 -5.94
C LEU A 93 -11.93 13.20 -5.58
N PHE A 94 -11.73 13.52 -4.31
CA PHE A 94 -10.49 14.06 -3.77
C PHE A 94 -9.72 12.98 -3.02
N GLU A 95 -8.40 13.09 -3.04
CA GLU A 95 -7.50 12.32 -2.19
C GLU A 95 -6.71 13.29 -1.31
N SER A 96 -6.97 13.23 0.00
CA SER A 96 -6.33 14.08 1.00
C SER A 96 -5.31 13.32 1.83
N ARG A 97 -4.14 13.93 2.01
CA ARG A 97 -3.10 13.48 2.94
C ARG A 97 -3.27 14.21 4.26
N LEU A 98 -3.47 13.46 5.33
CA LEU A 98 -3.78 13.98 6.66
C LEU A 98 -2.65 13.61 7.62
N ARG A 99 -2.32 14.52 8.54
CA ARG A 99 -1.40 14.29 9.67
C ARG A 99 -2.17 14.37 10.97
N PHE A 100 -2.00 13.41 11.86
CA PHE A 100 -2.63 13.47 13.18
C PHE A 100 -1.97 14.57 14.01
N VAL A 101 -2.80 15.41 14.63
CA VAL A 101 -2.36 16.52 15.48
C VAL A 101 -2.70 16.25 16.94
N ASP A 102 -3.82 15.56 17.18
CA ASP A 102 -4.29 15.20 18.51
C ASP A 102 -4.81 13.77 18.47
N LEU A 103 -4.10 12.89 19.16
CA LEU A 103 -4.35 11.47 19.33
C LEU A 103 -4.51 11.20 20.82
N THR A 104 -5.69 10.73 21.22
CA THR A 104 -5.89 10.22 22.57
C THR A 104 -5.13 8.91 22.76
N ALA A 105 -4.85 8.53 24.00
CA ALA A 105 -4.20 7.24 24.31
C ALA A 105 -4.98 6.06 23.70
N ASP A 106 -6.30 6.04 23.87
CA ASP A 106 -7.18 5.02 23.28
C ASP A 106 -7.06 4.97 21.75
N ALA A 107 -7.02 6.12 21.07
CA ALA A 107 -6.88 6.18 19.63
C ALA A 107 -5.51 5.67 19.17
N HIS A 108 -4.46 5.91 19.98
CA HIS A 108 -3.12 5.38 19.76
C HIS A 108 -3.10 3.86 19.84
N GLU A 109 -3.72 3.28 20.87
CA GLU A 109 -3.80 1.83 21.03
C GLU A 109 -4.58 1.16 19.89
N VAL A 110 -5.72 1.73 19.50
CA VAL A 110 -6.50 1.24 18.36
C VAL A 110 -5.64 1.30 17.09
N LEU A 111 -4.93 2.41 16.86
CA LEU A 111 -4.07 2.57 15.70
C LEU A 111 -2.94 1.53 15.66
N ASP A 112 -2.27 1.28 16.78
CA ASP A 112 -1.22 0.27 16.89
C ASP A 112 -1.75 -1.14 16.63
N ARG A 113 -2.91 -1.50 17.20
CA ARG A 113 -3.57 -2.78 16.92
C ARG A 113 -3.93 -2.94 15.45
N VAL A 114 -4.46 -1.90 14.82
CA VAL A 114 -4.80 -1.88 13.38
C VAL A 114 -3.55 -2.09 12.53
N LEU A 115 -2.51 -1.30 12.76
CA LEU A 115 -1.25 -1.39 12.01
C LEU A 115 -0.56 -2.74 12.21
N GLY A 116 -0.55 -3.26 13.44
CA GLY A 116 -0.03 -4.60 13.75
C GLY A 116 -0.79 -5.71 13.04
N THR A 117 -2.13 -5.62 13.00
CA THR A 117 -2.98 -6.58 12.28
C THR A 117 -2.70 -6.58 10.78
N ILE A 118 -2.59 -5.39 10.18
CA ILE A 118 -2.30 -5.25 8.74
C ILE A 118 -0.93 -5.83 8.43
N ARG A 119 0.12 -5.46 9.18
CA ARG A 119 1.47 -6.00 9.02
C ARG A 119 1.50 -7.53 9.15
N ASN A 120 0.83 -8.08 10.15
CA ASN A 120 0.78 -9.52 10.37
C ASN A 120 0.05 -10.24 9.23
N ARG A 121 -1.02 -9.66 8.71
CA ARG A 121 -1.73 -10.23 7.55
C ARG A 121 -0.86 -10.19 6.30
N ASP A 122 -0.20 -9.07 6.05
CA ASP A 122 0.68 -8.92 4.89
C ASP A 122 1.88 -9.87 4.98
N LEU A 123 2.44 -10.05 6.19
CA LEU A 123 3.47 -11.04 6.46
C LEU A 123 2.96 -12.47 6.27
N ARG A 124 1.77 -12.81 6.77
CA ARG A 124 1.17 -14.15 6.59
C ARG A 124 0.91 -14.44 5.13
N ARG A 125 0.36 -13.48 4.39
CA ARG A 125 0.16 -13.59 2.95
C ARG A 125 1.50 -13.77 2.23
N TRP A 126 2.52 -13.02 2.64
CA TRP A 126 3.87 -13.17 2.12
C TRP A 126 4.46 -14.55 2.40
N VAL A 127 4.30 -15.07 3.63
CA VAL A 127 4.76 -16.43 4.02
C VAL A 127 3.97 -17.52 3.30
N ALA A 128 2.65 -17.37 3.14
CA ALA A 128 1.78 -18.31 2.45
C ALA A 128 2.15 -18.38 0.96
N ASN A 129 2.33 -17.22 0.32
CA ASN A 129 2.83 -17.13 -1.05
C ASN A 129 4.23 -17.74 -1.20
N LEU A 130 5.14 -17.55 -0.24
CA LEU A 130 6.48 -18.14 -0.25
C LEU A 130 6.46 -19.67 -0.12
N ARG A 131 5.48 -20.22 0.61
CA ARG A 131 5.32 -21.67 0.83
C ARG A 131 4.43 -22.35 -0.20
N GLY A 132 3.86 -21.60 -1.15
CA GLY A 132 2.89 -22.12 -2.10
C GLY A 132 1.59 -22.60 -1.45
N TRP A 133 1.26 -22.08 -0.26
CA TRP A 133 0.01 -22.37 0.42
C TRP A 133 -1.01 -21.34 -0.02
N THR A 134 -2.00 -21.77 -0.80
CA THR A 134 -3.23 -21.01 -0.98
C THR A 134 -4.01 -21.06 0.33
N ASP A 135 -4.36 -19.89 0.89
CA ASP A 135 -5.36 -19.79 1.96
C ASP A 135 -6.73 -20.23 1.39
N GLU A 136 -6.93 -21.54 1.20
CA GLU A 136 -8.27 -22.15 1.00
C GLU A 136 -8.72 -22.98 2.20
N GLU A 137 -7.84 -23.27 3.15
CA GLU A 137 -8.20 -24.05 4.32
C GLU A 137 -7.71 -23.37 5.59
N THR A 138 -8.47 -22.42 6.13
CA THR A 138 -8.80 -22.34 7.58
C THR A 138 -9.72 -21.13 7.83
N THR A 139 -11.03 -21.35 7.68
CA THR A 139 -12.01 -20.79 8.63
C THR A 139 -13.07 -21.85 8.88
N PRO A 140 -13.20 -22.40 10.10
CA PRO A 140 -14.38 -23.14 10.48
C PRO A 140 -15.49 -22.11 10.75
N HIS A 141 -16.30 -21.80 9.74
CA HIS A 141 -17.57 -21.10 9.96
C HIS A 141 -18.65 -22.12 10.29
N ALA A 142 -18.87 -22.32 11.59
CA ALA A 142 -20.10 -22.85 12.12
C ALA A 142 -21.20 -21.76 12.04
N ASN A 143 -22.31 -22.11 11.38
CA ASN A 143 -23.67 -21.62 11.54
C ASN A 143 -23.97 -20.11 11.47
N ALA A 144 -24.59 -19.67 10.37
CA ALA A 144 -25.89 -18.98 10.40
C ALA A 144 -26.51 -18.89 8.98
N PRO A 145 -27.85 -18.88 8.85
CA PRO A 145 -28.53 -19.32 7.64
C PRO A 145 -28.87 -18.20 6.64
N LEU A 146 -29.01 -18.67 5.40
CA LEU A 146 -29.53 -18.05 4.19
C LEU A 146 -30.73 -17.12 4.43
N ARG A 147 -30.63 -15.84 4.02
CA ARG A 147 -31.80 -15.06 3.58
C ARG A 147 -31.42 -13.87 2.68
N ASP A 148 -32.15 -13.84 1.57
CA ASP A 148 -32.20 -12.93 0.42
C ASP A 148 -31.78 -11.46 0.62
N ALA A 149 -30.87 -10.99 -0.23
CA ALA A 149 -30.93 -9.62 -0.75
C ALA A 149 -30.29 -9.55 -2.15
N ARG A 150 -31.13 -9.11 -3.07
CA ARG A 150 -30.98 -9.02 -4.52
C ARG A 150 -30.11 -7.82 -4.92
N ALA A 151 -29.36 -8.01 -6.02
CA ALA A 151 -28.79 -7.01 -6.91
C ALA A 151 -27.67 -6.08 -6.39
N ALA A 152 -26.43 -6.42 -6.74
CA ALA A 152 -25.40 -5.44 -7.09
C ALA A 152 -24.65 -5.95 -8.33
N ALA A 153 -24.75 -5.22 -9.42
CA ALA A 153 -24.05 -5.49 -10.67
C ALA A 153 -22.52 -5.41 -10.49
N PRO A 154 -21.74 -6.17 -11.26
CA PRO A 154 -20.28 -6.06 -11.22
C PRO A 154 -19.84 -4.74 -11.85
N SER A 155 -19.31 -3.82 -11.04
CA SER A 155 -18.56 -2.66 -11.57
C SER A 155 -17.21 -3.13 -12.11
N ALA A 156 -17.21 -3.58 -13.36
CA ALA A 156 -16.01 -3.81 -14.14
C ALA A 156 -15.32 -2.47 -14.45
N THR A 157 -14.37 -2.08 -13.59
CA THR A 157 -13.37 -1.09 -13.99
C THR A 157 -12.26 -1.87 -14.70
N PRO A 158 -11.90 -1.60 -15.96
CA PRO A 158 -10.80 -2.29 -16.62
C PRO A 158 -9.48 -1.84 -15.99
N SER A 159 -9.02 -2.61 -15.02
CA SER A 159 -7.66 -2.53 -14.49
C SER A 159 -6.69 -2.94 -15.60
N LEU A 160 -6.25 -1.99 -16.41
CA LEU A 160 -5.13 -2.23 -17.33
C LEU A 160 -3.88 -2.48 -16.48
N SER A 161 -3.47 -3.75 -16.39
CA SER A 161 -2.31 -4.25 -15.67
C SER A 161 -1.02 -3.69 -16.30
N ALA A 162 -0.66 -2.46 -15.92
CA ALA A 162 0.63 -1.88 -16.24
C ALA A 162 1.70 -2.46 -15.32
N PHE A 163 2.90 -2.70 -15.86
CA PHE A 163 4.06 -3.15 -15.13
C PHE A 163 5.17 -2.11 -15.17
N LEU A 164 6.05 -2.15 -14.17
CA LEU A 164 7.31 -1.44 -14.17
C LEU A 164 8.45 -2.43 -14.35
N ARG A 165 9.19 -2.30 -15.45
CA ARG A 165 10.42 -3.04 -15.70
C ARG A 165 11.60 -2.26 -15.14
N CYS A 166 12.34 -2.89 -14.24
CA CYS A 166 13.60 -2.39 -13.70
C CYS A 166 14.74 -3.21 -14.31
N ARG A 167 15.66 -2.57 -15.03
CA ARG A 167 16.87 -3.20 -15.59
C ARG A 167 18.10 -2.58 -14.97
N PHE A 168 19.05 -3.42 -14.57
CA PHE A 168 20.36 -3.02 -14.10
C PHE A 168 21.37 -3.15 -15.25
N ARG A 169 21.95 -2.04 -15.68
CA ARG A 169 22.96 -1.95 -16.74
C ARG A 169 24.05 -0.98 -16.33
N ASP A 170 25.31 -1.39 -16.48
CA ASP A 170 26.49 -0.53 -16.25
C ASP A 170 26.46 0.18 -14.88
N GLY A 171 26.07 -0.56 -13.84
CA GLY A 171 25.97 -0.02 -12.47
C GLY A 171 24.78 0.92 -12.24
N ARG A 172 23.81 0.99 -13.15
CA ARG A 172 22.67 1.93 -13.09
C ARG A 172 21.35 1.21 -13.32
N TRP A 173 20.29 1.74 -12.70
CA TRP A 173 18.92 1.27 -12.92
C TRP A 173 18.19 2.08 -13.98
N GLU A 174 17.70 1.38 -14.99
CA GLU A 174 16.71 1.87 -15.95
C GLU A 174 15.32 1.39 -15.52
N LYS A 175 14.36 2.31 -15.39
CA LYS A 175 12.97 2.01 -15.05
C LYS A 175 12.06 2.39 -16.21
N GLN A 176 11.33 1.41 -16.76
CA GLN A 176 10.48 1.60 -17.92
C GLN A 176 9.10 0.98 -17.69
N TRP A 177 8.06 1.76 -17.95
CA TRP A 177 6.68 1.27 -17.97
C TRP A 177 6.47 0.31 -19.14
N THR A 178 5.84 -0.83 -18.89
CA THR A 178 5.60 -1.84 -19.92
C THR A 178 4.28 -2.58 -19.68
N ARG A 179 3.74 -3.18 -20.73
CA ARG A 179 2.64 -4.16 -20.66
C ARG A 179 3.17 -5.60 -20.72
N ASP A 180 4.45 -5.77 -21.03
CA ASP A 180 5.11 -7.06 -21.10
C ASP A 180 5.64 -7.48 -19.72
N ALA A 181 4.96 -8.50 -19.18
CA ALA A 181 5.23 -9.19 -17.92
C ALA A 181 6.55 -10.00 -17.89
N THR A 182 7.22 -10.17 -19.04
CA THR A 182 8.44 -10.99 -19.15
C THR A 182 9.60 -10.40 -18.35
N GLN A 183 10.16 -11.22 -17.46
CA GLN A 183 11.28 -10.84 -16.59
C GLN A 183 12.57 -10.66 -17.41
N PRO A 184 13.30 -9.53 -17.28
CA PRO A 184 14.61 -9.37 -17.91
C PRO A 184 15.67 -10.22 -17.20
N LEU A 185 16.73 -10.58 -17.93
CA LEU A 185 17.87 -11.32 -17.36
C LEU A 185 18.64 -10.50 -16.31
N ASN A 186 18.72 -9.19 -16.54
CA ASN A 186 19.51 -8.24 -15.76
C ASN A 186 18.64 -7.33 -14.88
N GLY A 187 17.56 -7.84 -14.31
CA GLY A 187 16.69 -7.04 -13.44
C GLY A 187 15.40 -7.78 -13.13
N PHE A 188 14.29 -7.07 -13.02
CA PHE A 188 12.97 -7.66 -12.73
C PHE A 188 11.82 -6.78 -13.20
N VAL A 189 10.63 -7.36 -13.31
CA VAL A 189 9.36 -6.69 -13.60
C VAL A 189 8.44 -6.83 -12.41
N LEU A 190 7.79 -5.73 -12.02
CA LEU A 190 6.82 -5.68 -10.93
C LEU A 190 5.50 -5.04 -11.40
N PRO A 191 4.37 -5.32 -10.75
CA PRO A 191 3.15 -4.56 -10.95
C PRO A 191 3.38 -3.06 -10.70
N ALA A 192 2.73 -2.22 -11.51
CA ALA A 192 2.74 -0.76 -11.35
C ALA A 192 2.22 -0.27 -10.00
N SER A 193 1.49 -1.12 -9.27
CA SER A 193 0.92 -0.83 -7.97
C SER A 193 1.94 -0.87 -6.83
N VAL A 194 3.13 -1.45 -7.04
CA VAL A 194 4.20 -1.54 -6.04
C VAL A 194 4.76 -0.15 -5.72
N ASP A 195 5.02 0.12 -4.43
CA ASP A 195 5.48 1.42 -3.98
C ASP A 195 6.91 1.75 -4.45
N THR A 196 7.16 3.02 -4.78
CA THR A 196 8.47 3.46 -5.29
C THR A 196 9.63 3.23 -4.31
N GLY A 197 9.38 3.29 -2.99
CA GLY A 197 10.39 2.99 -1.97
C GLY A 197 10.65 1.50 -1.84
N GLU A 198 9.65 0.66 -2.04
CA GLU A 198 9.83 -0.79 -2.11
C GLU A 198 10.62 -1.20 -3.36
N ILE A 199 10.30 -0.58 -4.50
CA ILE A 199 11.08 -0.76 -5.74
C ILE A 199 12.54 -0.34 -5.53
N ALA A 200 12.80 0.78 -4.84
CA ALA A 200 14.16 1.23 -4.53
C ALA A 200 14.90 0.23 -3.62
N ARG A 201 14.23 -0.33 -2.60
CA ARG A 201 14.81 -1.39 -1.75
C ARG A 201 15.14 -2.63 -2.56
N LEU A 202 14.23 -3.11 -3.39
CA LEU A 202 14.47 -4.28 -4.26
C LEU A 202 15.63 -4.05 -5.23
N CYS A 203 15.75 -2.85 -5.80
CA CYS A 203 16.90 -2.46 -6.62
C CYS A 203 18.21 -2.54 -5.83
N SER A 204 18.27 -1.96 -4.63
CA SER A 204 19.46 -1.99 -3.77
C SER A 204 19.83 -3.41 -3.31
N THR A 205 18.83 -4.22 -2.97
CA THR A 205 19.03 -5.63 -2.61
C THR A 205 19.57 -6.43 -3.79
N TYR A 206 19.03 -6.23 -5.00
CA TYR A 206 19.49 -6.91 -6.21
C TYR A 206 20.96 -6.59 -6.54
N GLU A 207 21.41 -5.36 -6.30
CA GLU A 207 22.81 -4.97 -6.47
C GLU A 207 23.76 -5.75 -5.55
N GLN A 208 23.36 -5.94 -4.29
CA GLN A 208 24.15 -6.62 -3.26
C GLN A 208 24.14 -8.14 -3.39
N MET A 209 23.17 -8.70 -4.12
CA MET A 209 23.06 -10.14 -4.35
C MET A 209 24.03 -10.63 -5.43
N ASP A 210 24.46 -11.88 -5.26
CA ASP A 210 25.17 -12.66 -6.26
C ASP A 210 24.22 -13.17 -7.37
N ALA A 211 24.75 -13.96 -8.31
CA ALA A 211 23.98 -14.46 -9.44
C ALA A 211 22.75 -15.29 -9.02
N ASP A 212 22.90 -16.10 -7.97
CA ASP A 212 21.85 -16.98 -7.46
C ASP A 212 20.77 -16.18 -6.73
N GLY A 213 21.14 -15.22 -5.88
CA GLY A 213 20.20 -14.31 -5.23
C GLY A 213 19.42 -13.46 -6.25
N ARG A 214 20.09 -12.96 -7.29
CA ARG A 214 19.45 -12.23 -8.40
C ARG A 214 18.53 -13.13 -9.22
N HIS A 215 18.84 -14.41 -9.35
CA HIS A 215 17.95 -15.38 -10.00
C HIS A 215 16.71 -15.63 -9.16
N LEU A 216 16.86 -15.84 -7.86
CA LEU A 216 15.74 -16.05 -6.94
C LEU A 216 14.80 -14.84 -6.91
N LEU A 217 15.35 -13.62 -6.83
CA LEU A 217 14.56 -12.40 -6.84
C LEU A 217 13.75 -12.26 -8.15
N ARG A 218 14.32 -12.65 -9.29
CA ARG A 218 13.60 -12.70 -10.58
C ARG A 218 12.46 -13.70 -10.58
N LEU A 219 12.67 -14.89 -10.02
CA LEU A 219 11.61 -15.90 -9.90
C LEU A 219 10.47 -15.40 -9.02
N MET A 220 10.79 -14.76 -7.89
CA MET A 220 9.79 -14.13 -7.03
C MET A 220 9.01 -13.02 -7.74
N ALA A 221 9.71 -12.13 -8.46
CA ALA A 221 9.06 -11.07 -9.23
C ALA A 221 8.16 -11.63 -10.36
N ALA A 222 8.59 -12.72 -11.01
CA ALA A 222 7.77 -13.43 -12.01
C ALA A 222 6.46 -13.93 -11.42
N ALA A 223 6.51 -14.53 -10.22
CA ALA A 223 5.34 -15.04 -9.53
C ALA A 223 4.33 -13.92 -9.19
N VAL A 224 4.83 -12.81 -8.64
CA VAL A 224 3.99 -11.63 -8.31
C VAL A 224 3.30 -11.06 -9.55
N VAL A 225 4.01 -10.99 -10.68
CA VAL A 225 3.45 -10.53 -11.95
C VAL A 225 2.36 -11.48 -12.46
N LYS A 226 2.55 -12.80 -12.33
CA LYS A 226 1.58 -13.82 -12.76
C LYS A 226 0.29 -13.79 -11.94
N GLU A 227 0.39 -13.60 -10.62
CA GLU A 227 -0.79 -13.44 -9.74
C GLU A 227 -1.57 -12.15 -10.02
N GLY A 228 -0.88 -11.05 -10.32
CA GLY A 228 -1.52 -9.78 -10.68
C GLY A 228 -2.25 -9.80 -12.03
N VAL A 229 -1.98 -10.79 -12.89
CA VAL A 229 -2.66 -11.01 -14.18
C VAL A 229 -3.82 -12.01 -14.04
N ALA A 230 -3.74 -12.97 -13.12
CA ALA A 230 -4.75 -14.01 -12.93
C ALA A 230 -5.96 -13.57 -12.08
N GLY A 231 -5.86 -12.43 -11.38
CA GLY A 231 -6.94 -11.87 -10.55
C GLY A 231 -7.86 -10.87 -11.26
N VAL A 232 -7.92 -10.89 -12.59
CA VAL A 232 -8.79 -10.03 -13.43
C VAL A 232 -9.79 -10.89 -14.18
#